data_AF-A0A414NZQ3-F1
#
_entry.id   AF-A0A414NZQ3-F1
#
_cell.length_a   1.000
_cell.length_b   1.000
_cell.length_c   1.000
_cell.angle_alpha   90.00
_cell.angle_beta   90.00
_cell.angle_gamma   90.00
#
_symmetry.space_group_name_H-M   'P 1'
#
loop_
_entity.id
_entity.type
_entity.pdbx_description
1 polymer ?
#
loop_
_entity_poly.entity_id
_entity_poly.type
_entity_poly.pdbx_seq_one_letter_code
_entity_poly.pdbx_strand_id
1 'polypeptide(L)'
;MQDSTISTSTDAGYKHTRPRSTRMIQTFTFAWNSVSKADFARILAFYKKHGTFASFAFVHPLDGKTYTVRFAEAMNWQYQYPYGWAGTLKFEEV
;
A
#
# COMPACT_ATOMS: atom_id res chain seq x y z
N MET A 1 -0.94 -10.61 0.34
CA MET A 1 -2.01 -10.37 1.33
C MET A 1 -1.50 -10.87 2.67
N GLN A 2 -1.40 -10.00 3.67
CA GLN A 2 -0.82 -10.35 4.97
C GLN A 2 -1.96 -10.79 5.89
N ASP A 3 -2.00 -12.08 6.19
CA ASP A 3 -3.05 -12.70 6.99
C ASP A 3 -2.94 -12.21 8.44
N SER A 4 -3.99 -11.55 8.95
CA SER A 4 -3.99 -10.88 10.26
C SER A 4 -4.34 -11.83 11.43
N THR A 5 -4.13 -13.12 11.25
CA THR A 5 -4.57 -14.17 12.17
C THR A 5 -3.39 -14.92 12.77
N ILE A 6 -3.17 -14.78 14.08
CA ILE A 6 -2.30 -15.71 14.84
C ILE A 6 -3.17 -16.90 15.24
N SER A 7 -2.78 -18.11 14.82
CA SER A 7 -3.43 -19.35 15.21
C SER A 7 -2.51 -20.08 16.19
N THR A 8 -2.94 -20.25 17.44
CA THR A 8 -2.23 -21.10 18.41
C THR A 8 -3.02 -22.39 18.58
N SER A 9 -2.42 -23.52 18.23
CA SER A 9 -3.04 -24.84 18.38
C SER A 9 -2.72 -25.38 19.78
N THR A 10 -3.74 -25.50 20.64
CA THR A 10 -3.66 -26.31 21.87
C THR A 10 -4.30 -27.68 21.65
N ASP A 11 -3.82 -28.66 22.41
CA ASP A 11 -3.97 -30.14 22.37
C ASP A 11 -5.41 -30.73 22.32
N ALA A 12 -6.43 -29.91 22.01
CA ALA A 12 -7.83 -30.35 21.88
C ALA A 12 -8.56 -29.71 20.68
N GLY A 13 -7.85 -29.31 19.62
CA GLY A 13 -8.46 -28.89 18.34
C GLY A 13 -9.22 -27.55 18.35
N TYR A 14 -9.30 -26.87 19.50
CA TYR A 14 -9.91 -25.55 19.58
C TYR A 14 -8.95 -24.47 19.07
N LYS A 15 -9.28 -23.91 17.90
CA LYS A 15 -8.58 -22.76 17.31
C LYS A 15 -9.10 -21.47 17.95
N HIS A 16 -8.33 -20.88 18.87
CA HIS A 16 -8.58 -19.53 19.36
C HIS A 16 -7.96 -18.50 18.41
N THR A 17 -8.79 -17.85 17.60
CA THR A 17 -8.39 -16.69 16.78
C THR A 17 -8.67 -15.41 17.56
N ARG A 18 -7.63 -14.62 17.85
CA ARG A 18 -7.78 -13.25 18.36
C ARG A 18 -7.34 -12.27 17.26
N PRO A 19 -8.21 -11.34 16.81
CA PRO A 19 -7.81 -10.27 15.91
C PRO A 19 -6.69 -9.43 16.55
N ARG A 20 -5.61 -9.17 15.80
CA ARG A 20 -4.45 -8.42 16.30
C ARG A 20 -4.70 -6.90 16.40
N SER A 21 -5.79 -6.40 15.81
CA SER A 21 -6.20 -4.99 15.81
C SER A 21 -7.71 -4.87 15.95
N THR A 22 -8.18 -3.87 16.69
CA THR A 22 -9.60 -3.53 16.87
C THR A 22 -10.22 -2.90 15.62
N ARG A 23 -9.39 -2.38 14.71
CA ARG A 23 -9.79 -1.79 13.42
C ARG A 23 -9.20 -2.58 12.26
N MET A 24 -10.02 -2.88 11.25
CA MET A 24 -9.54 -3.37 9.96
C MET A 24 -8.94 -2.20 9.20
N ILE A 25 -7.61 -2.21 9.00
CA ILE A 25 -6.90 -1.15 8.27
C ILE A 25 -7.12 -1.37 6.78
N GLN A 26 -7.70 -0.37 6.12
CA GLN A 26 -7.90 -0.42 4.67
C GLN A 26 -6.56 -0.22 3.96
N THR A 27 -6.32 -1.01 2.90
CA THR A 27 -5.13 -0.89 2.05
C THR A 27 -5.55 -0.68 0.61
N PHE A 28 -4.78 0.15 -0.09
CA PHE A 28 -5.01 0.49 -1.49
C PHE A 28 -3.76 0.12 -2.29
N THR A 29 -3.92 -0.60 -3.40
CA THR A 29 -2.80 -1.00 -4.25
C THR A 29 -3.06 -0.55 -5.68
N PHE A 30 -2.10 0.17 -6.25
CA PHE A 30 -2.16 0.70 -7.61
C PHE A 30 -0.99 0.14 -8.40
N ALA A 31 -1.30 -0.57 -9.48
CA ALA A 31 -0.31 -1.01 -10.46
C ALA A 31 -0.19 0.04 -11.57
N TRP A 32 1.02 0.48 -11.83
CA TRP A 32 1.35 1.47 -12.85
C TRP A 32 2.21 0.82 -13.91
N ASN A 33 1.84 1.01 -15.18
CA ASN A 33 2.55 0.49 -16.33
C ASN A 33 2.85 1.62 -17.32
N SER A 34 3.94 1.48 -18.08
CA SER A 34 4.33 2.40 -19.15
C SER A 34 4.40 3.88 -18.74
N VAL A 35 4.85 4.13 -17.50
CA VAL A 35 4.95 5.50 -16.96
C VAL A 35 6.13 6.22 -17.60
N SER A 36 5.88 7.44 -18.07
CA SER A 36 6.92 8.28 -18.67
C SER A 36 8.02 8.61 -17.65
N LYS A 37 9.23 8.92 -18.12
CA LYS A 37 10.33 9.37 -17.23
C LYS A 37 9.93 10.60 -16.41
N ALA A 38 9.17 11.52 -16.99
CA ALA A 38 8.73 12.75 -16.33
C ALA A 38 7.73 12.46 -15.20
N ASP A 39 6.76 11.57 -15.45
CA ASP A 39 5.76 11.21 -14.43
C ASP A 39 6.35 10.36 -13.33
N PHE A 40 7.26 9.43 -13.69
CA PHE A 40 8.01 8.68 -12.69
C PHE A 40 8.81 9.60 -11.76
N ALA A 41 9.44 10.65 -12.29
CA ALA A 41 10.15 11.62 -11.46
C ALA A 41 9.23 12.36 -10.48
N ARG A 42 7.99 12.67 -10.88
CA ARG A 42 6.97 13.27 -10.00
C ARG A 42 6.55 12.30 -8.89
N ILE A 43 6.29 11.04 -9.24
CA ILE A 43 5.95 9.97 -8.27
C ILE A 43 7.10 9.80 -7.27
N LEU A 44 8.34 9.73 -7.75
CA LEU A 44 9.52 9.59 -6.91
C LEU A 44 9.71 10.79 -5.97
N ALA A 45 9.50 12.02 -6.46
CA ALA A 45 9.57 13.22 -5.63
C ALA A 45 8.50 13.21 -4.53
N PHE A 46 7.28 12.79 -4.88
CA PHE A 46 6.18 12.64 -3.92
C PHE A 46 6.50 11.57 -2.86
N TYR A 47 7.01 10.41 -3.27
CA TYR A 47 7.45 9.36 -2.34
C TYR A 47 8.58 9.84 -1.42
N LYS A 48 9.58 10.56 -1.94
CA LYS A 48 10.68 11.10 -1.11
C LYS A 48 10.20 12.11 -0.06
N LYS A 49 9.14 12.85 -0.35
CA LYS A 49 8.56 13.83 0.58
C LYS A 49 7.81 13.17 1.73
N HIS A 50 7.06 12.10 1.47
CA HIS A 50 6.18 11.48 2.47
C HIS A 50 6.72 10.17 3.05
N GLY A 51 7.33 9.34 2.21
CA GLY A 51 7.84 8.01 2.58
C GLY A 51 6.80 7.15 3.30
N THR A 52 7.26 6.09 3.97
CA THR A 52 6.39 5.25 4.81
C THR A 52 6.07 5.86 6.17
N PHE A 53 6.57 7.07 6.45
CA PHE A 53 6.53 7.68 7.78
C PHE A 53 5.54 8.85 7.89
N ALA A 54 5.19 9.53 6.80
CA ALA A 54 4.26 10.65 6.81
C ALA A 54 2.93 10.30 6.15
N SER A 55 1.83 10.79 6.75
CA SER A 55 0.51 10.70 6.16
C SER A 55 0.25 11.83 5.15
N PHE A 56 -0.72 11.61 4.27
CA PHE A 56 -1.23 12.58 3.31
C PHE A 56 -2.71 12.32 2.99
N ALA A 57 -3.39 13.36 2.54
CA ALA A 57 -4.76 13.25 2.02
C ALA A 57 -4.73 12.59 0.64
N PHE A 58 -5.52 11.54 0.46
CA PHE A 58 -5.66 10.80 -0.79
C PHE A 58 -7.14 10.79 -1.19
N VAL A 59 -7.44 11.37 -2.35
CA VAL A 59 -8.78 11.29 -2.95
C VAL A 59 -8.82 10.02 -3.80
N HIS A 60 -9.62 9.05 -3.40
CA HIS A 60 -9.70 7.79 -4.10
C HIS A 60 -10.52 7.94 -5.39
N PRO A 61 -10.01 7.47 -6.55
CA PRO A 61 -10.57 7.84 -7.85
C PRO A 61 -11.91 7.16 -8.17
N LEU A 62 -12.25 6.05 -7.50
CA LEU A 62 -13.47 5.29 -7.83
C LEU A 62 -14.70 5.75 -7.03
N ASP A 63 -14.52 6.26 -5.82
CA ASP A 63 -15.61 6.67 -4.92
C ASP A 63 -15.57 8.16 -4.54
N GLY A 64 -14.51 8.88 -4.94
CA GLY A 64 -14.34 10.31 -4.69
C GLY A 64 -14.10 10.68 -3.23
N LYS A 65 -13.93 9.70 -2.33
CA LYS A 65 -13.73 9.94 -0.91
C LYS A 65 -12.30 10.32 -0.61
N THR A 66 -12.12 11.20 0.36
CA THR A 66 -10.79 11.57 0.87
C THR A 66 -10.44 10.69 2.06
N TYR A 67 -9.31 10.00 1.96
CA TYR A 67 -8.73 9.18 3.01
C TYR A 67 -7.44 9.83 3.52
N THR A 68 -7.15 9.66 4.81
CA THR A 68 -5.82 9.95 5.35
C THR A 68 -5.01 8.67 5.28
N VAL A 69 -3.97 8.66 4.46
CA VAL A 69 -3.18 7.45 4.19
C VAL A 69 -1.69 7.74 4.31
N ARG A 70 -0.87 6.69 4.40
CA ARG A 70 0.58 6.75 4.20
C ARG A 70 1.04 5.66 3.24
N PHE A 71 2.27 5.73 2.76
CA PHE A 71 2.85 4.60 2.03
C PHE A 71 3.01 3.39 2.95
N ALA A 72 2.45 2.25 2.55
CA ALA A 72 2.50 1.02 3.34
C ALA A 72 3.86 0.31 3.25
N GLU A 73 4.60 0.54 2.15
CA GLU A 73 5.89 -0.10 1.90
C GLU A 73 6.79 0.78 1.02
N ALA A 74 8.06 0.38 0.91
CA ALA A 74 9.00 1.06 0.05
C ALA A 74 8.65 0.89 -1.44
N MET A 75 8.98 1.90 -2.23
CA MET A 75 8.65 1.94 -3.65
C MET A 75 9.41 0.86 -4.44
N ASN A 76 8.68 0.00 -5.16
CA ASN A 76 9.24 -1.05 -6.03
C ASN A 76 8.92 -0.77 -7.50
N TRP A 77 9.88 -0.19 -8.22
CA TRP A 77 9.71 0.25 -9.60
C TRP A 77 10.90 -0.15 -10.46
N GLN A 78 10.61 -0.49 -11.72
CA GLN A 78 11.59 -0.94 -12.70
C GLN A 78 11.38 -0.22 -14.03
N TYR A 79 12.48 0.07 -14.72
CA TYR A 79 12.42 0.57 -16.09
C TYR A 79 12.32 -0.62 -17.06
N GLN A 80 11.27 -0.61 -17.87
CA GLN A 80 10.98 -1.61 -18.89
C GLN A 80 11.12 -0.97 -20.27
N TYR A 81 12.21 -1.28 -20.98
CA TYR A 81 12.38 -0.82 -22.35
C TYR A 81 11.51 -1.65 -23.31
N PRO A 82 10.85 -1.05 -24.32
CA PRO A 82 10.77 0.39 -24.63
C PRO A 82 9.63 1.14 -23.93
N TYR A 83 8.85 0.47 -23.07
CA TYR A 83 7.55 0.94 -22.59
C TYR A 83 7.58 2.02 -21.50
N GLY A 84 8.66 2.13 -20.73
CA GLY A 84 8.78 3.12 -19.65
C GLY A 84 8.90 2.48 -18.28
N TRP A 85 8.49 3.19 -17.23
CA TRP A 85 8.57 2.70 -15.86
C TRP A 85 7.30 1.92 -15.47
N ALA A 86 7.48 0.84 -14.72
CA ALA A 86 6.39 0.07 -14.15
C ALA A 86 6.67 -0.22 -12.68
N GLY A 87 5.61 -0.26 -11.87
CA GLY A 87 5.74 -0.51 -10.44
C GLY A 87 4.41 -0.43 -9.72
N THR A 88 4.48 -0.56 -8.40
CA THR A 88 3.32 -0.50 -7.53
C THR A 88 3.44 0.65 -6.53
N LEU A 89 2.30 1.27 -6.24
CA LEU A 89 2.14 2.14 -5.07
C LEU A 89 1.12 1.50 -4.15
N LYS A 90 1.45 1.44 -2.87
CA LYS A 90 0.59 0.83 -1.86
C LYS A 90 0.41 1.80 -0.71
N PHE A 91 -0.85 2.10 -0.40
CA PHE A 91 -1.23 2.97 0.70
C PHE A 91 -1.94 2.17 1.77
N GLU A 92 -1.81 2.62 3.01
CA GLU A 92 -2.60 2.15 4.13
C GLU A 92 -3.22 3.34 4.85
N GLU A 93 -4.45 3.16 5.30
CA GLU A 93 -5.15 4.15 6.10
C GLU A 93 -4.47 4.35 7.46
N VAL A 94 -4.35 5.60 7.90
CA VAL A 94 -3.75 6.00 9.19
C VAL A 94 -4.82 6.36 10.20
#